data_AF-E6KVB1-F1
#
_entry.id   AF-E6KVB1-F1
#
_cell.length_a   1.000
_cell.length_b   1.000
_cell.length_c   1.000
_cell.angle_alpha   90.00
_cell.angle_beta   90.00
_cell.angle_gamma   90.00
#
_symmetry.space_group_name_H-M   'P 1'
#
loop_
_entity.id
_entity.type
_entity.pdbx_description
1 polymer ?
#
loop_
_entity_poly.entity_id
_entity_poly.type
_entity_poly.pdbx_seq_one_letter_code
_entity_poly.pdbx_strand_id
1 'polypeptide(L)'
;MPFITFLFAVFVFIYLELSLLVWLGSRLGILMLILLLIGSSLLGIVIIRVRGWYSLTRVKQQLTQGELPTDALFGSLRWLIAGILFVIPGFVTDILACVLLSPLGRYLVNTFIRSRFVFFQQNIFKTNRTFYSSQGNPPRDGEIFEAEFEKEADENKRLK
;
A
#
# COMPACT_ATOMS: atom_id res chain seq x y z
N MET A 1 -0.24 -25.38 -10.30
CA MET A 1 1.04 -24.63 -10.28
C MET A 1 0.74 -23.14 -10.41
N PRO A 2 0.66 -22.38 -9.30
CA PRO A 2 0.20 -20.98 -9.32
C PRO A 2 1.07 -20.04 -10.19
N PHE A 3 2.36 -20.36 -10.33
CA PHE A 3 3.28 -19.60 -11.18
C PHE A 3 2.91 -19.65 -12.67
N ILE A 4 2.53 -20.81 -13.19
CA ILE A 4 2.12 -20.97 -14.60
C ILE A 4 0.83 -20.20 -14.89
N THR A 5 -0.13 -20.24 -13.96
CA THR A 5 -1.38 -19.47 -14.09
C THR A 5 -1.11 -17.96 -14.10
N PHE A 6 -0.20 -17.47 -13.26
CA PHE A 6 0.20 -16.07 -13.26
C PHE A 6 0.87 -15.66 -14.58
N LEU A 7 1.82 -16.47 -15.07
CA LEU A 7 2.53 -16.19 -16.32
C LEU A 7 1.58 -16.18 -17.53
N PHE A 8 0.62 -17.10 -17.56
CA PHE A 8 -0.43 -17.15 -18.56
C PHE A 8 -1.33 -15.90 -18.52
N ALA A 9 -1.73 -15.45 -17.33
CA ALA A 9 -2.55 -14.25 -17.18
C ALA A 9 -1.83 -12.99 -17.69
N VAL A 10 -0.54 -12.84 -17.39
CA VAL A 10 0.30 -11.73 -17.91
C VAL A 10 0.42 -11.80 -19.43
N PHE A 11 0.62 -13.00 -19.99
CA PHE A 11 0.69 -13.19 -21.43
C PHE A 11 -0.62 -12.79 -22.14
N VAL A 12 -1.76 -13.26 -21.63
CA VAL A 12 -3.09 -12.91 -22.17
C VAL A 12 -3.32 -11.40 -22.08
N PHE A 13 -2.92 -10.77 -20.98
CA PHE A 13 -3.03 -9.33 -20.81
C PHE A 13 -2.26 -8.55 -21.89
N ILE A 14 -0.98 -8.90 -22.12
CA ILE A 14 -0.14 -8.27 -23.14
C ILE A 14 -0.70 -8.51 -24.55
N TYR A 15 -1.16 -9.73 -24.83
CA TYR A 15 -1.77 -10.06 -26.12
C TYR A 15 -3.02 -9.22 -26.40
N LEU A 16 -3.84 -9.01 -25.38
CA LEU A 16 -5.07 -8.23 -25.49
C LEU A 16 -4.78 -6.75 -25.74
N GLU A 17 -3.76 -6.18 -25.09
CA GLU A 17 -3.28 -4.81 -25.35
C GLU A 17 -2.82 -4.62 -26.79
N LEU A 18 -1.94 -5.49 -27.27
CA LEU A 18 -1.44 -5.41 -28.64
C LEU A 18 -2.57 -5.59 -29.67
N SER A 19 -3.50 -6.51 -29.41
CA SER A 19 -4.65 -6.74 -30.29
C SER A 19 -5.56 -5.50 -30.37
N LEU A 20 -5.83 -4.84 -29.25
CA LEU A 20 -6.59 -3.60 -29.21
C LEU A 20 -5.88 -2.46 -29.93
N LEU A 21 -4.57 -2.28 -29.69
CA LEU A 21 -3.80 -1.25 -30.36
C LEU A 21 -3.80 -1.42 -31.89
N VAL A 22 -3.59 -2.64 -32.36
CA VAL A 22 -3.65 -2.95 -33.80
C VAL A 22 -5.06 -2.71 -34.35
N TRP A 23 -6.09 -3.17 -33.63
CA TRP A 23 -7.48 -2.99 -34.06
C TRP A 23 -7.89 -1.52 -34.14
N LEU A 24 -7.61 -0.73 -33.10
CA LEU A 24 -7.87 0.71 -33.12
C LEU A 24 -6.99 1.43 -34.15
N GLY A 25 -5.73 1.04 -34.31
CA GLY A 25 -4.83 1.60 -35.31
C GLY A 25 -5.35 1.38 -36.74
N SER A 26 -5.94 0.21 -37.01
CA SER A 26 -6.55 -0.08 -38.31
C SER A 26 -7.83 0.72 -38.57
N ARG A 27 -8.57 1.09 -37.53
CA ARG A 27 -9.87 1.76 -37.65
C ARG A 27 -9.79 3.29 -37.59
N LEU A 28 -8.88 3.83 -36.78
CA LEU A 28 -8.69 5.27 -36.56
C LEU A 28 -7.49 5.84 -37.34
N GLY A 29 -6.59 4.97 -37.81
CA GLY A 29 -5.31 5.35 -38.39
C GLY A 29 -4.22 5.57 -37.34
N ILE A 30 -2.96 5.36 -37.74
CA ILE A 30 -1.79 5.44 -36.85
C ILE A 30 -1.65 6.81 -36.19
N LEU A 31 -1.87 7.90 -36.94
CA LEU A 31 -1.73 9.27 -36.41
C LEU A 31 -2.71 9.55 -35.27
N MET A 32 -3.98 9.17 -35.44
CA MET A 32 -5.01 9.33 -34.41
C MET A 32 -4.70 8.46 -33.19
N LEU A 33 -4.20 7.25 -33.39
CA LEU A 33 -3.81 6.35 -32.31
C LEU A 33 -2.66 6.92 -31.46
N ILE A 34 -1.63 7.50 -32.10
CA ILE A 34 -0.52 8.16 -31.40
C ILE A 34 -1.03 9.36 -30.59
N LEU A 35 -1.90 10.18 -31.17
CA LEU A 35 -2.54 11.30 -30.46
C LEU A 35 -3.36 10.83 -29.26
N LEU A 36 -4.10 9.74 -29.41
CA LEU A 36 -4.86 9.12 -28.32
C LEU A 36 -3.96 8.64 -27.19
N LEU A 37 -2.88 7.93 -27.52
CA LEU A 37 -1.89 7.45 -26.55
C LEU A 37 -1.23 8.59 -25.76
N ILE A 38 -0.79 9.63 -26.46
CA ILE A 38 -0.16 10.80 -25.83
C ILE A 38 -1.20 11.55 -25.00
N GLY A 39 -2.39 11.74 -25.55
CA GLY A 39 -3.50 12.43 -24.90
C GLY A 39 -3.93 11.74 -23.62
N SER A 40 -4.13 10.42 -23.65
CA SER A 40 -4.47 9.63 -22.47
C SER A 40 -3.36 9.72 -21.42
N SER A 41 -2.10 9.50 -21.82
CA SER A 41 -0.95 9.54 -20.91
C SER A 41 -0.82 10.89 -20.20
N LEU A 42 -0.99 11.98 -20.94
CA LEU A 42 -0.96 13.33 -20.39
C LEU A 42 -2.12 13.57 -19.41
N LEU A 43 -3.32 13.10 -19.76
CA LEU A 43 -4.51 13.19 -18.90
C LEU A 43 -4.28 12.44 -17.57
N GLY A 44 -3.70 11.24 -17.64
CA GLY A 44 -3.28 10.47 -16.47
C GLY A 44 -2.31 11.24 -15.57
N ILE A 45 -1.23 11.76 -16.14
CA ILE A 45 -0.22 12.55 -15.41
C ILE A 45 -0.85 13.77 -14.73
N VAL A 46 -1.76 14.47 -15.41
CA VAL A 46 -2.46 15.64 -14.86
C VAL A 46 -3.31 15.24 -13.65
N ILE A 47 -4.08 14.15 -13.72
CA ILE A 47 -4.90 13.71 -12.59
C ILE A 47 -4.02 13.31 -11.39
N ILE A 48 -2.88 12.65 -11.63
CA ILE A 48 -1.91 12.29 -10.58
C ILE A 48 -1.34 13.54 -9.94
N ARG A 49 -0.93 14.55 -10.73
CA ARG A 49 -0.43 15.84 -10.23
C ARG A 49 -1.43 16.51 -9.29
N VAL A 50 -2.69 16.60 -9.73
CA VAL A 50 -3.74 17.27 -8.95
C VAL A 50 -4.03 16.51 -7.66
N ARG A 51 -4.19 15.19 -7.69
CA ARG A 51 -4.61 14.40 -6.51
C ARG A 51 -3.47 13.92 -5.62
N GLY A 52 -2.25 13.81 -6.15
CA GLY A 52 -1.05 13.42 -5.42
C GLY A 52 -0.65 14.45 -4.36
N TRP A 53 -0.76 15.74 -4.67
CA TRP A 53 -0.47 16.81 -3.71
C TRP A 53 -1.40 16.82 -2.50
N TYR A 54 -2.70 16.59 -2.69
CA TYR A 54 -3.66 16.48 -1.58
C TYR A 54 -3.39 15.27 -0.66
N SER A 55 -2.81 14.18 -1.19
CA SER A 55 -2.47 13.00 -0.39
C SER A 55 -1.26 13.28 0.50
N LEU A 56 -0.23 13.92 -0.06
CA LEU A 56 1.02 14.24 0.65
C LEU A 56 0.79 15.20 1.82
N THR A 57 -0.07 16.21 1.64
CA THR A 57 -0.40 17.16 2.73
C THR A 57 -1.11 16.48 3.89
N ARG A 58 -2.03 15.53 3.63
CA ARG A 58 -2.68 14.76 4.68
C ARG A 58 -1.72 13.82 5.41
N VAL A 59 -0.81 13.14 4.69
CA VAL A 59 0.22 12.31 5.31
C VAL A 59 1.07 13.16 6.27
N LYS A 60 1.53 14.34 5.84
CA LYS A 60 2.32 15.25 6.68
C LYS A 60 1.56 15.70 7.93
N GLN A 61 0.29 16.08 7.78
CA GLN A 61 -0.55 16.47 8.93
C GLN A 61 -0.70 15.34 9.96
N GLN A 62 -0.97 14.11 9.51
CA GLN A 62 -1.15 12.96 10.41
C GLN A 62 0.16 12.54 11.10
N LEU A 63 1.30 12.62 10.39
CA LEU A 63 2.62 12.40 10.99
C LEU A 63 2.96 13.42 12.07
N THR A 64 2.51 14.67 11.90
CA THR A 64 2.74 15.74 12.90
C THR A 64 1.90 15.52 14.17
N GLN A 65 0.81 14.74 14.07
CA GLN A 65 -0.06 14.37 15.18
C GLN A 65 0.40 13.09 15.92
N GLY A 66 1.51 12.46 15.48
CA GLY A 66 2.05 11.25 16.11
C GLY A 66 1.26 9.96 15.80
N GLU A 67 0.27 10.01 14.90
CA GLU A 67 -0.45 8.83 14.43
C GLU A 67 0.25 8.22 13.21
N LEU A 68 0.35 6.89 13.15
CA LEU A 68 0.87 6.18 11.97
C LEU A 68 -0.19 6.21 10.85
N PRO A 69 0.04 6.94 9.75
CA PRO A 69 -0.99 7.16 8.73
C PRO A 69 -1.01 6.02 7.72
N THR A 70 -1.29 4.80 8.18
CA THR A 70 -1.24 3.58 7.38
C THR A 70 -2.12 3.70 6.13
N ASP A 71 -3.34 4.23 6.25
CA ASP A 71 -4.26 4.43 5.12
C ASP A 71 -3.75 5.46 4.10
N ALA A 72 -3.08 6.51 4.56
CA ALA A 72 -2.55 7.54 3.68
C ALA A 72 -1.28 7.07 2.94
N LEU A 73 -0.49 6.18 3.56
CA LEU A 73 0.65 5.53 2.91
C LEU A 73 0.20 4.58 1.79
N PHE A 74 -0.79 3.70 2.06
CA PHE A 74 -1.37 2.84 1.03
C PHE A 74 -2.05 3.65 -0.08
N GLY A 75 -2.71 4.74 0.28
CA GLY A 75 -3.25 5.71 -0.67
C GLY A 75 -2.15 6.25 -1.60
N SER A 76 -1.03 6.69 -1.04
CA SER A 76 0.11 7.27 -1.77
C SER A 76 0.79 6.24 -2.68
N LEU A 77 0.98 5.01 -2.20
CA LEU A 77 1.55 3.91 -3.00
C LEU A 77 0.66 3.55 -4.20
N ARG A 78 -0.66 3.52 -4.00
CA ARG A 78 -1.63 3.31 -5.09
C ARG A 78 -1.49 4.37 -6.19
N TRP A 79 -1.33 5.65 -5.83
CA TRP A 79 -1.11 6.73 -6.81
C TRP A 79 0.20 6.55 -7.59
N LEU A 80 1.26 6.12 -6.91
CA LEU A 80 2.54 5.79 -7.54
C LEU A 80 2.43 4.65 -8.54
N ILE A 81 1.84 3.52 -8.12
CA ILE A 81 1.62 2.34 -8.99
C ILE A 81 0.79 2.73 -10.20
N ALA A 82 -0.29 3.48 -10.00
CA ALA A 82 -1.14 3.91 -11.10
C ALA A 82 -0.42 4.87 -12.07
N GLY A 83 0.51 5.69 -11.56
CA GLY A 83 1.36 6.54 -12.39
C GLY A 83 2.36 5.76 -13.22
N ILE A 84 3.03 4.77 -12.64
CA ILE A 84 3.93 3.87 -13.37
C ILE A 84 3.13 3.12 -14.45
N LEU A 85 1.92 2.69 -14.13
CA LEU A 85 1.02 2.01 -15.06
C LEU A 85 0.63 2.93 -16.24
N PHE A 86 0.44 4.23 -16.00
CA PHE A 86 0.14 5.24 -17.03
C PHE A 86 1.34 5.60 -17.93
N VAL A 87 2.57 5.30 -17.50
CA VAL A 87 3.78 5.56 -18.31
C VAL A 87 3.92 4.57 -19.46
N ILE A 88 3.39 3.35 -19.30
CA ILE A 88 3.33 2.35 -20.37
C ILE A 88 1.98 2.56 -21.07
N PRO A 89 1.94 3.22 -22.22
CA PRO A 89 0.67 3.57 -22.82
C PRO A 89 0.01 2.32 -23.41
N GLY A 90 -1.16 1.97 -22.88
CA GLY A 90 -1.94 0.80 -23.28
C GLY A 90 -3.43 1.08 -23.10
N PHE A 91 -4.29 0.56 -23.99
CA PHE A 91 -5.72 0.85 -23.91
C PHE A 91 -6.35 0.31 -22.64
N VAL A 92 -5.99 -0.90 -22.26
CA VAL A 92 -6.52 -1.55 -21.05
C VAL A 92 -5.84 -0.99 -19.82
N THR A 93 -4.53 -0.78 -19.92
CA THR A 93 -3.64 -0.26 -18.89
C THR A 93 -4.05 1.16 -18.49
N ASP A 94 -4.43 2.00 -19.46
CA ASP A 94 -4.94 3.36 -19.24
C ASP A 94 -6.30 3.36 -18.52
N ILE A 95 -7.20 2.45 -18.89
CA ILE A 95 -8.48 2.27 -18.20
C ILE A 95 -8.25 1.78 -16.77
N LEU A 96 -7.36 0.80 -16.58
CA LEU A 96 -7.01 0.25 -15.28
C LEU A 96 -6.37 1.32 -14.39
N ALA A 97 -5.46 2.12 -14.94
CA ALA A 97 -4.84 3.23 -14.25
C ALA A 97 -5.88 4.30 -13.87
N CYS A 98 -6.78 4.67 -14.78
CA CYS A 98 -7.90 5.58 -14.49
C CYS A 98 -8.82 5.05 -13.38
N VAL A 99 -9.17 3.76 -13.40
CA VAL A 99 -9.98 3.11 -12.34
C VAL A 99 -9.25 3.13 -11.00
N LEU A 100 -7.93 2.88 -11.02
CA LEU A 100 -7.11 2.90 -9.81
C LEU A 100 -6.96 4.32 -9.22
N LEU A 101 -6.92 5.35 -10.08
CA LEU A 101 -6.96 6.76 -9.71
C LEU A 101 -8.33 7.23 -9.18
N SER A 102 -9.40 6.65 -9.70
CA SER A 102 -10.79 6.95 -9.33
C SER A 102 -11.06 6.62 -7.84
N PRO A 103 -12.11 7.22 -7.22
CA PRO A 103 -12.61 6.76 -5.90
C PRO A 103 -12.86 5.25 -5.84
N LEU A 104 -13.19 4.59 -6.96
CA LEU A 104 -13.35 3.14 -7.05
C LEU A 104 -12.08 2.38 -6.66
N GLY A 105 -10.91 2.88 -7.05
CA GLY A 105 -9.64 2.29 -6.63
C GLY A 105 -9.44 2.32 -5.12
N ARG A 106 -10.02 3.28 -4.37
CA ARG A 106 -9.92 3.32 -2.91
C ARG A 106 -10.71 2.17 -2.31
N TYR A 107 -11.95 1.96 -2.78
CA TYR A 107 -12.78 0.85 -2.35
C TYR A 107 -12.14 -0.51 -2.63
N LEU A 108 -11.61 -0.72 -3.83
CA LEU A 108 -10.95 -1.98 -4.20
C LEU A 108 -9.75 -2.27 -3.29
N VAL A 109 -8.86 -1.29 -3.09
CA VAL A 109 -7.69 -1.45 -2.22
C VAL A 109 -8.12 -1.71 -0.78
N ASN A 110 -9.11 -0.97 -0.25
CA ASN A 110 -9.57 -1.17 1.12
C ASN A 110 -10.20 -2.55 1.34
N THR A 111 -10.97 -3.05 0.36
CA THR A 111 -11.57 -4.39 0.42
C THR A 111 -10.51 -5.49 0.34
N PHE A 112 -9.53 -5.36 -0.56
CA PHE A 112 -8.42 -6.31 -0.65
C PHE A 112 -7.55 -6.32 0.61
N ILE A 113 -7.24 -5.15 1.15
CA ILE A 113 -6.49 -5.01 2.40
C ILE A 113 -7.29 -5.61 3.55
N ARG A 114 -8.57 -5.25 3.74
CA ARG A 114 -9.39 -5.85 4.82
C ARG A 114 -9.44 -7.38 4.74
N SER A 115 -9.63 -7.94 3.55
CA SER A 115 -9.69 -9.40 3.38
C SER A 115 -8.36 -10.11 3.61
N ARG A 116 -7.21 -9.44 3.41
CA ARG A 116 -5.87 -10.03 3.61
C ARG A 116 -5.26 -9.71 4.99
N PHE A 117 -5.48 -8.52 5.51
CA PHE A 117 -4.91 -8.05 6.78
C PHE A 117 -5.67 -8.58 8.00
N VAL A 118 -6.98 -8.85 7.92
CA VAL A 118 -7.69 -9.57 8.99
C VAL A 118 -7.09 -10.96 9.21
N PHE A 119 -6.61 -11.61 8.14
CA PHE A 119 -5.94 -12.91 8.23
C PHE A 119 -4.51 -12.80 8.80
N PHE A 120 -3.79 -11.71 8.54
CA PHE A 120 -2.41 -11.51 9.02
C PHE A 120 -2.36 -10.96 10.46
N GLN A 121 -3.27 -10.06 10.83
CA GLN A 121 -3.35 -9.47 12.17
C GLN A 121 -3.78 -10.51 13.21
N GLN A 122 -4.62 -11.49 12.85
CA GLN A 122 -4.97 -12.60 13.75
C GLN A 122 -3.77 -13.49 14.11
N ASN A 123 -2.73 -13.57 13.26
CA ASN A 123 -1.54 -14.39 13.54
C ASN A 123 -0.44 -13.65 14.31
N ILE A 124 -0.44 -12.32 14.34
CA ILE A 124 0.58 -11.54 15.09
C ILE A 124 0.02 -10.94 16.40
N PHE A 125 -1.28 -10.67 16.50
CA PHE A 125 -1.90 -10.14 17.72
C PHE A 125 -2.46 -11.20 18.70
N LYS A 126 -2.24 -12.50 18.45
CA LYS A 126 -2.60 -13.60 19.37
C LYS A 126 -1.48 -14.05 20.31
N THR A 127 -0.30 -13.43 20.28
CA THR A 127 0.83 -13.88 21.14
C THR A 127 0.90 -13.21 22.52
N ASN A 128 0.11 -12.14 22.81
CA ASN A 128 0.27 -11.40 24.08
C ASN A 128 -1.02 -10.95 24.82
N ARG A 129 -2.17 -11.60 24.59
CA ARG A 129 -3.41 -11.29 25.35
C ARG A 129 -3.92 -12.44 26.23
N THR A 130 -3.03 -13.21 26.84
CA THR A 130 -3.41 -14.34 27.70
C THR A 130 -3.07 -14.16 29.18
N PHE A 131 -3.00 -12.93 29.70
CA PHE A 131 -2.73 -12.75 31.14
C PHE A 131 -3.46 -11.56 31.78
N TYR A 132 -4.76 -11.39 31.54
CA TYR A 132 -5.64 -10.63 32.45
C TYR A 132 -7.07 -11.14 32.34
N SER A 133 -7.33 -12.35 32.84
CA SER A 133 -8.66 -12.77 33.28
C SER A 133 -8.55 -13.21 34.73
N SER A 134 -8.70 -12.21 35.60
CA SER A 134 -8.89 -12.39 37.04
C SER A 134 -10.22 -13.13 37.27
N GLN A 135 -10.15 -14.36 37.75
CA GLN A 135 -11.24 -14.95 38.52
C GLN A 135 -10.72 -16.00 39.51
N GLY A 136 -10.52 -15.53 40.75
CA GLY A 136 -10.77 -16.29 41.99
C GLY A 136 -9.89 -17.51 42.28
N ASN A 137 -8.76 -17.29 42.96
CA ASN A 137 -8.26 -18.15 44.05
C ASN A 137 -7.03 -17.52 44.70
N PRO A 138 -6.93 -17.38 46.04
CA PRO A 138 -5.66 -17.15 46.70
C PRO A 138 -4.99 -18.50 46.98
N PRO A 139 -3.74 -18.69 46.55
CA PRO A 139 -2.79 -19.18 47.56
C PRO A 139 -1.37 -18.61 47.40
N ARG A 140 -0.88 -18.13 48.54
CA ARG A 140 0.48 -18.27 49.10
C ARG A 140 1.67 -17.68 48.34
N ASP A 141 2.29 -16.72 49.04
CA ASP A 141 3.74 -16.60 49.29
C ASP A 141 4.65 -16.89 48.10
N GLY A 142 5.03 -15.82 47.40
CA GLY A 142 6.08 -15.82 46.40
C GLY A 142 6.77 -14.47 46.45
N GLU A 143 8.02 -14.48 46.90
CA GLU A 143 8.90 -13.34 47.17
C GLU A 143 8.81 -12.23 46.11
N ILE A 144 8.40 -11.05 46.57
CA ILE A 144 8.56 -9.80 45.82
C ILE A 144 10.01 -9.37 46.04
N PHE A 145 10.86 -9.58 45.04
CA PHE A 145 12.21 -8.99 45.06
C PHE A 145 12.11 -7.51 44.70
N GLU A 146 12.19 -6.67 45.72
CA GLU A 146 12.29 -5.22 45.59
C GLU A 146 13.75 -4.87 45.27
N ALA A 147 14.03 -4.58 43.99
CA ALA A 147 15.35 -4.18 43.56
C ALA A 147 15.59 -2.71 43.93
N GLU A 148 16.26 -2.48 45.06
CA GLU A 148 16.76 -1.15 45.42
C GLU A 148 17.97 -0.82 44.52
N PHE A 149 17.83 0.23 43.72
CA PHE A 149 18.88 0.70 42.82
C PHE A 149 19.87 1.55 43.62
N GLU A 150 20.97 0.95 44.05
CA GLU A 150 22.12 1.70 44.54
C GLU A 150 22.98 2.14 43.36
N LYS A 151 23.10 3.46 43.19
CA LYS A 151 23.85 4.06 42.10
C LYS A 151 25.34 4.06 42.48
N GLU A 152 26.05 2.98 42.19
CA GLU A 152 27.51 2.96 42.28
C GLU A 152 28.08 4.02 41.33
N ALA A 153 28.62 5.08 41.91
CA ALA A 153 29.44 6.05 41.19
C ALA A 153 30.81 5.41 40.95
N ASP A 154 30.97 4.80 39.77
CA ASP A 154 32.23 4.23 39.31
C ASP A 154 33.27 5.35 39.13
N GLU A 155 34.08 5.59 40.17
CA GLU A 155 35.05 6.69 40.25
C GLU A 155 36.24 6.51 39.27
N ASN A 156 36.35 5.36 38.60
CA ASN A 156 37.50 5.06 37.74
C ASN A 156 37.26 5.17 36.23
N LYS A 157 36.20 5.86 35.81
CA LYS A 157 36.01 6.24 34.40
C LYS A 157 36.64 7.60 34.10
N ARG A 158 37.92 7.77 34.45
CA ARG A 158 38.72 8.88 33.91
C ARG A 158 38.99 8.59 32.43
N LEU A 159 38.32 9.37 31.60
CA LEU A 159 38.59 9.57 30.18
C LEU A 159 40.11 9.62 29.94
N LYS A 160 40.58 8.80 29.01
CA LYS A 160 41.88 8.97 28.36
C LYS A 160 41.64 9.21 26.89
#